data_AF-A0A7W1B496-F1
#
_entry.id   AF-A0A7W1B496-F1
#
_cell.length_a   1.000
_cell.length_b   1.000
_cell.length_c   1.000
_cell.angle_alpha   90.00
_cell.angle_beta   90.00
_cell.angle_gamma   90.00
#
_symmetry.space_group_name_H-M   'P 1'
#
loop_
_entity.id
_entity.type
_entity.pdbx_description
1 polymer ?
#
loop_
_entity_poly.entity_id
_entity_poly.type
_entity_poly.pdbx_seq_one_letter_code
_entity_poly.pdbx_strand_id
1 'polypeptide(L)' 'MADHPNAELFKKGYAAFMAGDMDTVRSLFAPDILWHVSGNNHFAGDYRG' A
#
# COMPACT_ATOMS: atom_id res chain seq x y z
N MET A 1 -1.68 -21.83 -12.84
CA MET A 1 -1.30 -21.65 -11.42
C MET A 1 -2.09 -20.49 -10.90
N ALA A 2 -2.87 -20.67 -9.82
CA ALA A 2 -3.51 -19.53 -9.18
C ALA A 2 -2.41 -18.63 -8.62
N ASP A 3 -2.57 -17.33 -8.78
CA ASP A 3 -1.62 -16.35 -8.28
C ASP A 3 -1.54 -16.45 -6.74
N HIS A 4 -0.38 -16.17 -6.16
CA HIS A 4 -0.22 -16.22 -4.71
C HIS A 4 -1.21 -15.23 -4.06
N PRO A 5 -1.88 -15.56 -2.94
CA PRO A 5 -2.89 -14.69 -2.32
C PRO A 5 -2.38 -13.25 -2.06
N ASN A 6 -1.09 -13.09 -1.75
CA ASN A 6 -0.46 -11.78 -1.58
C ASN A 6 -0.36 -10.96 -2.88
N ALA A 7 -0.20 -11.63 -4.02
CA ALA A 7 -0.12 -10.96 -5.31
C ALA A 7 -1.51 -10.49 -5.79
N GLU A 8 -2.57 -11.24 -5.48
CA GLU A 8 -3.95 -10.78 -5.65
C GLU A 8 -4.28 -9.59 -4.73
N LEU A 9 -3.82 -9.63 -3.47
CA LEU A 9 -3.95 -8.51 -2.52
C LEU A 9 -3.29 -7.23 -3.05
N PHE A 10 -2.08 -7.36 -3.60
CA PHE A 10 -1.34 -6.24 -4.19
C PHE A 10 -2.07 -5.63 -5.38
N LYS A 11 -2.57 -6.46 -6.32
CA LYS A 11 -3.34 -5.99 -7.47
C LYS A 11 -4.58 -5.21 -7.04
N LYS A 12 -5.30 -5.70 -6.02
CA LYS A 12 -6.48 -5.02 -5.47
C LYS A 12 -6.12 -3.66 -4.88
N GLY A 13 -5.05 -3.58 -4.08
CA GLY A 13 -4.59 -2.32 -3.50
C GLY A 13 -4.17 -1.31 -4.57
N TYR A 14 -3.46 -1.77 -5.60
CA TYR A 14 -3.04 -0.91 -6.70
C TYR A 14 -4.21 -0.39 -7.54
N ALA A 15 -5.21 -1.24 -7.81
CA ALA A 15 -6.43 -0.84 -8.50
C ALA A 15 -7.22 0.21 -7.70
N ALA A 16 -7.37 0.02 -6.39
CA ALA A 16 -8.03 0.99 -5.50
C ALA A 16 -7.27 2.33 -5.47
N PHE A 17 -5.93 2.29 -5.41
CA PHE A 17 -5.10 3.49 -5.46
C PHE A 17 -5.29 4.27 -6.78
N MET A 18 -5.28 3.59 -7.93
CA MET A 18 -5.54 4.23 -9.23
C MET A 18 -6.94 4.82 -9.34
N ALA A 19 -7.94 4.21 -8.69
CA ALA A 19 -9.30 4.71 -8.64
C ALA A 19 -9.50 5.87 -7.64
N GLY A 20 -8.49 6.19 -6.82
CA GLY A 20 -8.60 7.17 -5.74
C GLY A 20 -9.37 6.67 -4.51
N ASP A 21 -9.66 5.37 -4.42
CA ASP A 21 -10.34 4.75 -3.28
C ASP A 21 -9.35 4.48 -2.15
N MET A 22 -9.03 5.55 -1.42
CA MET A 22 -8.10 5.50 -0.29
C MET A 22 -8.66 4.73 0.90
N ASP A 23 -9.98 4.58 1.04
CA ASP A 23 -10.59 3.78 2.11
C ASP A 23 -10.27 2.29 1.91
N THR A 24 -10.39 1.79 0.68
CA THR A 24 -9.99 0.41 0.35
C THR A 24 -8.49 0.22 0.51
N VAL A 25 -7.66 1.18 0.07
CA VAL A 25 -6.19 1.09 0.25
C VAL A 25 -5.82 0.98 1.73
N ARG A 26 -6.43 1.80 2.59
CA ARG A 26 -6.16 1.80 4.04
C ARG A 26 -6.65 0.53 4.72
N SER A 27 -7.77 -0.03 4.29
CA SER A 27 -8.29 -1.31 4.79
C SER A 27 -7.37 -2.51 4.50
N LEU A 28 -6.53 -2.40 3.46
CA LEU A 28 -5.58 -3.45 3.09
C LEU A 28 -4.26 -3.36 3.86
N PHE A 29 -3.97 -2.25 4.53
CA PHE A 29 -2.76 -2.09 5.33
C PHE A 29 -2.91 -2.70 6.72
N ALA A 30 -1.81 -3.23 7.23
CA ALA A 30 -1.71 -3.64 8.62
C ALA A 30 -1.74 -2.39 9.53
N PRO A 31 -2.36 -2.45 10.71
CA PRO A 31 -2.45 -1.31 11.64
C PRO A 31 -1.11 -0.86 12.23
N ASP A 32 -0.05 -1.63 11.99
CA ASP A 32 1.32 -1.35 12.42
C ASP A 32 2.29 -1.23 11.24
N ILE A 33 1.77 -0.99 10.02
CA ILE A 33 2.60 -0.87 8.82
C ILE A 33 3.66 0.23 8.99
N LEU A 34 4.87 -0.08 8.50
CA LEU A 34 5.92 0.89 8.29
C LEU A 34 6.13 1.04 6.78
N TRP A 35 5.77 2.21 6.27
CA TRP A 35 5.90 2.57 4.87
C TRP A 35 7.13 3.45 4.69
N HIS A 36 8.17 2.90 4.07
CA HIS A 36 9.40 3.63 3.78
C HIS A 36 9.31 4.31 2.42
N VAL A 37 9.46 5.63 2.39
CA VAL A 37 9.65 6.41 1.16
C VAL A 37 11.12 6.79 1.05
N SER A 38 11.79 6.24 0.05
CA SER A 38 13.20 6.53 -0.22
C SER A 38 13.38 7.88 -0.94
N GLY A 39 14.54 8.50 -0.75
CA GLY A 39 14.92 9.73 -1.43
C GLY A 39 15.52 10.77 -0.49
N ASN A 40 15.78 11.95 -1.04
CA ASN A 40 16.22 13.14 -0.29
C ASN A 40 15.30 14.32 -0.63
N ASN A 41 14.00 14.11 -0.41
CA ASN A 41 12.96 15.10 -0.65
C ASN A 41 12.06 15.20 0.59
N HIS A 42 11.13 16.16 0.61
CA HIS A 42 10.24 16.38 1.75
C HIS A 42 9.27 15.23 2.08
N PHE A 43 9.11 14.26 1.19
CA PHE A 43 8.32 13.05 1.41
C PHE A 43 9.17 11.84 1.78
N ALA A 44 10.50 11.98 1.83
CA ALA A 44 11.37 10.89 2.26
C ALA A 44 11.22 10.65 3.76
N GLY A 45 11.12 9.38 4.17
CA GLY A 45 10.99 8.99 5.56
C GLY A 45 10.21 7.71 5.78
N ASP A 46 10.11 7.32 7.05
CA ASP A 46 9.33 6.18 7.50
C ASP A 46 7.98 6.65 8.05
N TYR A 47 6.91 6.19 7.44
CA TYR A 47 5.54 6.50 7.84
C TYR A 47 4.96 5.29 8.58
N ARG A 48 4.47 5.48 9.80
CA ARG A 48 3.92 4.40 10.64
C ARG A 48 2.43 4.59 10.90
N GLY A 49 1.63 3.55 10.66
CA GLY A 49 0.20 3.49 11.00
C GLY A 49 -0.64 2.69 10.02
#